data_AF-A0A843HZL5-F1
#
_entry.id   AF-A0A843HZL5-F1
#
_cell.length_a   1.000
_cell.length_b   1.000
_cell.length_c   1.000
_cell.angle_alpha   90.00
_cell.angle_beta   90.00
_cell.angle_gamma   90.00
#
_symmetry.space_group_name_H-M   'P 1'
#
loop_
_entity.id
_entity.type
_entity.pdbx_description
1 polymer ?
#
loop_
_entity_poly.entity_id
_entity_poly.type
_entity_poly.pdbx_seq_one_letter_code
_entity_poly.pdbx_strand_id
1 'polypeptide(L)'
;MKYSLIALLVIFLFSAMSIYSISFVLYPMAKEINVPISSIEFAIPLSWIGGAIGGVIMGIVGDYWGRRHALLLSILLFSIPMIVNI
;
A
#
# COMPACT_ATOMS: atom_id res chain seq x y z
N MET A 1 -8.04 26.47 0.82
CA MET A 1 -7.80 25.79 -0.48
C MET A 1 -6.35 25.85 -0.97
N LYS A 2 -5.59 26.96 -0.78
CA LYS A 2 -4.22 27.11 -1.31
C LYS A 2 -3.22 25.98 -0.96
N TYR A 3 -3.33 25.33 0.21
CA TYR A 3 -2.44 24.23 0.61
C TYR A 3 -2.99 22.82 0.34
N SER A 4 -4.25 22.71 -0.08
CA SER A 4 -4.91 21.41 -0.24
C SER A 4 -4.31 20.58 -1.38
N LEU A 5 -3.89 21.24 -2.45
CA LEU A 5 -3.28 20.59 -3.62
C LEU A 5 -1.91 20.01 -3.30
N ILE A 6 -1.08 20.78 -2.59
CA ILE A 6 0.26 20.34 -2.15
C ILE A 6 0.13 19.16 -1.19
N ALA A 7 -0.77 19.24 -0.21
CA ALA A 7 -1.00 18.14 0.72
C ALA A 7 -1.44 16.86 -0.01
N LEU A 8 -2.34 16.98 -0.99
CA LEU A 8 -2.82 15.84 -1.78
C LEU A 8 -1.71 15.24 -2.65
N LEU A 9 -0.87 16.08 -3.27
CA LEU A 9 0.32 15.66 -4.01
C LEU A 9 1.33 14.90 -3.14
N VAL A 10 1.62 15.41 -1.94
CA VAL A 10 2.55 14.76 -1.00
C VAL A 10 2.02 13.40 -0.58
N ILE A 11 0.73 13.29 -0.24
CA ILE A 11 0.10 12.01 0.11
C ILE A 11 0.16 11.03 -1.07
N PHE A 12 -0.13 11.50 -2.28
CA PHE A 12 -0.05 10.68 -3.48
C PHE A 12 1.37 10.16 -3.75
N LEU A 13 2.38 11.02 -3.63
CA LEU A 13 3.78 10.62 -3.81
C LEU A 13 4.24 9.62 -2.73
N PHE A 14 3.83 9.81 -1.48
CA PHE A 14 4.09 8.85 -0.40
C PHE A 14 3.47 7.48 -0.71
N SER A 15 2.24 7.46 -1.22
CA SER A 15 1.58 6.21 -1.64
C SER A 15 2.25 5.55 -2.84
N ALA A 16 2.81 6.34 -3.77
CA ALA A 16 3.56 5.78 -4.89
C ALA A 16 4.88 5.15 -4.41
N MET A 17 5.59 5.85 -3.52
CA MET A 17 6.84 5.37 -2.93
C MET A 17 6.69 4.01 -2.24
N SER A 18 5.58 3.80 -1.51
CA SER A 18 5.35 2.52 -0.81
C SER A 18 5.10 1.35 -1.76
N ILE A 19 4.52 1.56 -2.94
CA ILE A 19 4.32 0.50 -3.93
C ILE A 19 5.63 0.18 -4.64
N TYR A 20 6.43 1.19 -4.99
CA TYR A 20 7.72 0.99 -5.65
C TYR A 20 8.78 0.36 -4.75
N SER A 21 8.64 0.44 -3.43
CA SER A 21 9.58 -0.18 -2.50
C SER A 21 9.64 -1.71 -2.65
N ILE A 22 8.54 -2.34 -3.08
CA ILE A 22 8.47 -3.79 -3.36
C ILE A 22 9.55 -4.20 -4.35
N SER A 23 9.78 -3.39 -5.39
CA SER A 23 10.78 -3.69 -6.43
C SER A 23 12.21 -3.81 -5.90
N PHE A 24 12.54 -3.11 -4.81
CA PHE A 24 13.88 -3.20 -4.20
C PHE A 24 14.08 -4.47 -3.37
N VAL A 25 12.99 -5.10 -2.90
CA VAL A 25 13.03 -6.29 -2.06
C VAL A 25 12.92 -7.59 -2.87
N LEU A 26 12.40 -7.53 -4.10
CA LEU A 26 12.24 -8.70 -4.98
C LEU A 26 13.52 -9.50 -5.17
N TYR A 27 14.63 -8.82 -5.47
CA TYR A 27 15.92 -9.48 -5.73
C TYR A 27 16.49 -10.22 -4.50
N PRO A 28 16.66 -9.58 -3.32
CA PRO A 28 17.12 -10.31 -2.13
C PRO A 28 16.16 -11.42 -1.70
N MET A 29 14.85 -11.21 -1.82
CA MET A 29 13.84 -12.22 -1.49
C MET A 29 13.91 -13.45 -2.41
N ALA A 30 14.15 -13.26 -3.71
CA ALA A 30 14.36 -14.35 -4.66
C ALA A 30 15.56 -15.23 -4.29
N LYS A 31 16.64 -14.58 -3.80
CA LYS A 31 17.86 -15.25 -3.38
C LYS A 31 17.66 -16.05 -2.09
N GLU A 32 16.88 -15.55 -1.14
CA GLU A 32 16.58 -16.26 0.11
C GLU A 32 15.70 -17.49 -0.10
N ILE A 33 14.66 -17.36 -0.93
CA ILE A 33 13.68 -18.43 -1.18
C ILE A 33 14.18 -19.42 -2.26
N ASN A 34 15.30 -19.13 -2.95
CA ASN A 34 15.88 -19.93 -4.04
C ASN A 34 14.90 -20.21 -5.19
N VAL A 35 14.09 -19.21 -5.54
CA VAL A 35 13.09 -19.28 -6.62
C VAL A 35 13.47 -18.30 -7.72
N PRO A 36 13.24 -18.61 -9.01
CA PRO A 36 13.47 -17.66 -10.10
C PRO A 36 12.70 -16.35 -9.89
N ILE A 37 13.33 -15.24 -10.23
CA ILE A 37 12.77 -13.87 -10.07
C ILE A 37 11.41 -13.74 -10.76
N SER A 38 11.22 -14.42 -11.91
CA SER A 38 9.97 -14.43 -12.67
C SER A 38 8.75 -14.90 -11.87
N SER A 39 8.92 -15.75 -10.85
CA SER A 39 7.82 -16.19 -10.00
C SER A 39 7.41 -15.13 -8.96
N ILE A 40 8.35 -14.26 -8.56
CA ILE A 40 8.15 -13.25 -7.50
C ILE A 40 7.75 -11.90 -8.11
N GLU A 41 8.10 -11.62 -9.36
CA GLU A 41 7.65 -10.43 -10.10
C GLU A 41 6.11 -10.29 -10.12
N PHE A 42 5.37 -11.39 -10.01
CA PHE A 42 3.91 -11.39 -9.89
C PHE A 42 3.40 -10.68 -8.62
N ALA A 43 4.25 -10.47 -7.61
CA ALA A 43 3.90 -9.71 -6.41
C ALA A 43 3.58 -8.24 -6.72
N ILE A 44 4.20 -7.63 -7.74
CA ILE A 44 3.94 -6.24 -8.12
C ILE A 44 2.49 -6.05 -8.60
N PRO A 45 2.01 -6.72 -9.66
CA PRO A 45 0.62 -6.56 -10.09
C PRO A 45 -0.38 -7.01 -9.02
N LEU A 46 -0.03 -8.00 -8.18
CA LEU A 46 -0.86 -8.39 -7.05
C LEU A 46 -1.05 -7.25 -6.04
N SER A 47 -0.01 -6.44 -5.81
CA SER A 47 -0.12 -5.24 -4.95
C SER A 47 -1.12 -4.21 -5.49
N TRP A 48 -1.23 -4.06 -6.81
CA TRP A 48 -2.19 -3.14 -7.43
C TRP A 48 -3.62 -3.64 -7.24
N ILE A 49 -3.83 -4.96 -7.36
CA ILE A 49 -5.12 -5.59 -7.07
C ILE A 49 -5.49 -5.37 -5.59
N GLY A 50 -4.54 -5.59 -4.68
CA GLY A 50 -4.73 -5.31 -3.26
C GLY A 50 -5.08 -3.85 -2.98
N GLY A 51 -4.40 -2.91 -3.66
CA GLY A 51 -4.70 -1.48 -3.58
C GLY A 51 -6.10 -1.12 -4.08
N ALA A 52 -6.54 -1.71 -5.19
CA ALA A 52 -7.89 -1.50 -5.72
C ALA A 52 -8.97 -2.02 -4.75
N ILE A 53 -8.80 -3.24 -4.24
CA ILE A 53 -9.70 -3.84 -3.26
C ILE A 53 -9.74 -2.99 -1.98
N GLY A 54 -8.58 -2.61 -1.45
CA GLY A 54 -8.48 -1.77 -0.26
C GLY A 54 -9.15 -0.41 -0.45
N GLY A 55 -8.98 0.22 -1.62
CA GLY A 55 -9.62 1.49 -1.97
C GLY A 55 -11.15 1.39 -2.00
N VAL A 56 -11.71 0.31 -2.59
CA VAL A 56 -13.15 0.09 -2.62
C VAL A 56 -13.70 -0.14 -1.22
N ILE A 57 -13.07 -1.01 -0.43
CA ILE A 57 -13.52 -1.32 0.94
C ILE A 57 -13.47 -0.07 1.82
N MET A 58 -12.34 0.67 1.81
CA MET A 58 -12.19 1.87 2.64
C MET A 58 -13.07 3.03 2.16
N GLY A 59 -13.37 3.10 0.86
CA GLY A 59 -14.37 4.02 0.31
C GLY A 59 -15.75 3.75 0.90
N ILE A 60 -16.22 2.50 0.82
CA ILE A 60 -17.51 2.06 1.38
C ILE A 60 -17.55 2.33 2.90
N VAL A 61 -16.52 1.94 3.64
CA VAL A 61 -16.44 2.19 5.09
C VAL A 61 -16.47 3.69 5.39
N GLY A 62 -15.83 4.52 4.55
CA GLY A 62 -15.84 5.97 4.69
C GLY A 62 -17.21 6.60 4.47
N ASP A 63 -18.01 6.02 3.56
CA ASP A 63 -19.37 6.48 3.26
C ASP A 63 -20.37 6.07 4.36
N TYR A 64 -20.23 4.87 4.94
CA TYR A 64 -21.15 4.37 5.97
C TYR A 64 -20.81 4.83 7.40
N TRP A 65 -19.53 4.82 7.80
CA TRP A 65 -19.10 5.12 9.17
C TRP A 65 -18.39 6.46 9.31
N GLY A 66 -18.29 7.22 8.22
CA GLY A 66 -17.65 8.52 8.18
C GLY A 66 -16.14 8.43 7.93
N ARG A 67 -15.64 9.42 7.18
CA ARG A 67 -14.27 9.49 6.65
C ARG A 67 -13.15 9.32 7.69
N ARG A 68 -13.39 9.74 8.94
CA ARG A 68 -12.41 9.64 10.03
C ARG A 68 -12.09 8.18 10.39
N HIS A 69 -13.11 7.32 10.45
CA HIS A 69 -12.93 5.92 10.83
C HIS A 69 -12.23 5.12 9.72
N ALA A 70 -12.58 5.38 8.46
CA ALA A 70 -11.90 4.79 7.31
C ALA A 70 -10.39 5.16 7.29
N LEU A 71 -10.05 6.42 7.58
CA LEU A 71 -8.65 6.83 7.67
C LEU A 71 -7.89 6.13 8.79
N LEU A 72 -8.48 6.02 9.99
CA LEU A 72 -7.85 5.32 11.11
C LEU A 72 -7.64 3.83 10.81
N LEU A 73 -8.62 3.18 10.19
CA LEU A 73 -8.50 1.78 9.76
C LEU A 73 -7.36 1.60 8.74
N SER A 74 -7.27 2.45 7.72
CA SER A 74 -6.19 2.39 6.74
C SER A 74 -4.80 2.56 7.37
N ILE A 75 -4.67 3.45 8.35
CA ILE A 75 -3.41 3.65 9.09
C ILE A 75 -3.06 2.39 9.88
N LEU A 76 -4.00 1.81 10.61
CA LEU A 76 -3.77 0.58 11.37
C LEU A 76 -3.36 -0.58 10.44
N LEU A 77 -4.05 -0.73 9.32
CA LEU A 77 -3.79 -1.80 8.34
C LEU A 77 -2.39 -1.68 7.71
N PHE A 78 -1.89 -0.46 7.54
CA PHE A 78 -0.53 -0.21 7.08
C PHE A 78 0.52 -0.38 8.20
N SER A 79 0.23 0.08 9.41
CA SER A 79 1.20 0.08 10.52
C SER A 79 1.39 -1.30 11.17
N ILE A 80 0.36 -2.13 11.24
CA ILE A 80 0.45 -3.44 11.91
C ILE A 80 1.51 -4.34 11.24
N PRO A 81 1.50 -4.58 9.91
CA PRO A 81 2.52 -5.41 9.25
C PRO A 81 3.93 -4.84 9.46
N MET A 82 4.08 -3.52 9.32
CA MET A 82 5.36 -2.84 9.48
C MET A 82 5.96 -3.03 10.88
N ILE A 83 5.15 -3.06 11.94
CA ILE A 83 5.62 -3.25 13.32
C ILE A 83 5.90 -4.72 13.62
N VAL A 84 5.09 -5.64 13.07
CA VAL A 84 5.17 -7.07 13.38
C VAL A 84 6.42 -7.74 12.78
N ASN A 85 7.18 -7.04 11.93
CA ASN A 85 8.41 -7.55 11.31
C ASN A 85 8.18 -8.86 10.53
N ILE A 86 7.06 -8.88 9.80
CA ILE A 86 6.74 -9.80 8.70
C ILE A 86 6.93 -9.03 7.41
#